data_AF-A0A4P5TCE9-F1
#
_entry.id   AF-A0A4P5TCE9-F1
#
_cell.length_a   1.000
_cell.length_b   1.000
_cell.length_c   1.000
_cell.angle_alpha   90.00
_cell.angle_beta   90.00
_cell.angle_gamma   90.00
#
_symmetry.space_group_name_H-M   'P 1'
#
loop_
_entity.id
_entity.type
_entity.pdbx_description
1 polymer ?
#
loop_
_entity_poly.entity_id
_entity_poly.type
_entity_poly.pdbx_seq_one_letter_code
_entity_poly.pdbx_strand_id
1 'polypeptide(L)'
;MQHFHYKKTIPVEFEGMLDASVLLPAEENSFFVFDAYQDDPHAALSFLEKWNERKWFNRILQPDAKVVMFSEHTADHIRKNYPKQMGNLRVQHPKVDEAYHPIDDDAKDIVRYNLTNGEAYFLYRGPIHPAASLTTLLKGFSIFKKKMGSNMKLVLCGPVSKKGLAFLSSIETYKYRDDLIIRQHVANEAELIAAAYALIHPC
;
A
#
# COMPACT_ATOMS: atom_id res chain seq x y z
N MET A 1 0.12 -17.84 -19.17
CA MET A 1 0.95 -16.63 -18.99
C MET A 1 0.09 -15.57 -18.31
N GLN A 2 0.54 -15.02 -17.18
CA GLN A 2 -0.13 -13.90 -16.53
C GLN A 2 0.10 -12.64 -17.37
N HIS A 3 -0.98 -11.97 -17.80
CA HIS A 3 -0.89 -10.77 -18.62
C HIS A 3 -1.11 -9.52 -17.76
N PHE A 4 -0.06 -9.10 -17.05
CA PHE A 4 -0.01 -7.77 -16.45
C PHE A 4 0.41 -6.76 -17.53
N HIS A 5 -0.50 -5.93 -18.00
CA HIS A 5 -0.13 -4.82 -18.88
C HIS A 5 0.25 -3.62 -18.03
N TYR A 6 1.53 -3.52 -17.70
CA TYR A 6 2.13 -2.25 -17.32
C TYR A 6 3.30 -2.01 -18.27
N LYS A 7 3.40 -0.80 -18.82
CA LYS A 7 4.51 -0.43 -19.72
C LYS A 7 5.84 -0.61 -18.96
N LYS A 8 6.94 -0.75 -19.73
CA LYS A 8 8.36 -1.06 -19.38
C LYS A 8 9.03 -0.38 -18.17
N THR A 9 8.31 0.41 -17.37
CA THR A 9 8.73 0.97 -16.09
C THR A 9 7.52 0.92 -15.17
N ILE A 10 7.33 -0.21 -14.50
CA ILE A 10 6.44 -0.27 -13.34
C ILE A 10 7.08 0.65 -12.30
N PRO A 11 6.37 1.67 -11.81
CA PRO A 11 6.87 2.45 -10.70
C PRO A 11 7.12 1.51 -9.51
N VAL A 12 8.26 1.63 -8.81
CA VAL A 12 8.66 0.72 -7.71
C VAL A 12 7.55 0.57 -6.65
N GLU A 13 6.74 1.61 -6.46
CA GLU A 13 5.54 1.60 -5.60
C GLU A 13 4.48 0.55 -5.98
N PHE A 14 4.48 0.05 -7.21
CA PHE A 14 3.63 -1.02 -7.72
C PHE A 14 4.40 -2.34 -7.97
N GLU A 15 5.71 -2.40 -7.71
CA GLU A 15 6.44 -3.69 -7.68
C GLU A 15 5.86 -4.61 -6.59
N GLY A 16 5.37 -4.05 -5.48
CA GLY A 16 4.64 -4.82 -4.47
C GLY A 16 3.34 -5.46 -5.00
N MET A 17 2.74 -4.93 -6.06
CA MET A 17 1.60 -5.57 -6.74
C MET A 17 2.04 -6.74 -7.63
N LEU A 18 3.29 -6.72 -8.12
CA LEU A 18 3.90 -7.87 -8.82
C LEU A 18 4.30 -8.95 -7.82
N ASP A 19 4.86 -8.60 -6.66
CA ASP A 19 5.12 -9.57 -5.60
C ASP A 19 3.80 -10.15 -5.05
N ALA A 20 2.78 -9.30 -4.92
CA ALA A 20 1.42 -9.76 -4.61
C ALA A 20 0.93 -10.75 -5.67
N SER A 21 1.28 -10.60 -6.96
CA SER A 21 0.89 -11.55 -8.01
C SER A 21 1.40 -12.97 -7.82
N VAL A 22 2.48 -13.16 -7.04
CA VAL A 22 2.98 -14.48 -6.61
C VAL A 22 2.11 -15.06 -5.48
N LEU A 23 1.50 -14.21 -4.65
CA LEU A 23 0.54 -14.58 -3.60
C LEU A 23 -0.88 -14.82 -4.15
N LEU A 24 -1.16 -14.35 -5.37
CA LEU A 24 -2.41 -14.61 -6.07
C LEU A 24 -2.37 -16.03 -6.63
N PRO A 25 -3.28 -16.92 -6.23
CA PRO A 25 -3.27 -18.27 -6.79
C PRO A 25 -3.45 -18.17 -8.30
N ALA A 26 -2.56 -18.87 -8.99
CA ALA A 26 -2.48 -18.89 -10.43
C ALA A 26 -3.73 -19.58 -11.01
N GLU A 27 -4.80 -18.83 -11.25
CA GLU A 27 -5.73 -19.22 -12.28
C GLU A 27 -5.07 -18.92 -13.63
N GLU A 28 -4.77 -19.99 -14.38
CA GLU A 28 -4.29 -19.84 -15.74
C GLU A 28 -5.30 -19.02 -16.57
N ASN A 29 -4.76 -18.02 -17.27
CA ASN A 29 -5.50 -17.17 -18.21
C ASN A 29 -6.51 -16.20 -17.56
N SER A 30 -6.23 -15.72 -16.35
CA SER A 30 -7.02 -14.68 -15.66
C SER A 30 -6.34 -13.31 -15.65
N PHE A 31 -7.14 -12.23 -15.74
CA PHE A 31 -6.72 -10.84 -15.57
C PHE A 31 -7.02 -10.37 -14.15
N PHE A 32 -6.08 -9.71 -13.50
CA PHE A 32 -6.30 -9.11 -12.18
C PHE A 32 -6.61 -7.62 -12.31
N VAL A 33 -7.70 -7.20 -11.67
CA VAL A 33 -8.10 -5.80 -11.58
C VAL A 33 -8.15 -5.41 -10.11
N PHE A 34 -7.20 -4.57 -9.71
CA PHE A 34 -7.08 -4.11 -8.33
C PHE A 34 -8.09 -3.03 -8.01
N ASP A 35 -8.26 -2.08 -8.93
CA ASP A 35 -9.24 -1.00 -8.82
C ASP A 35 -9.51 -0.37 -10.21
N ALA A 36 -10.51 0.50 -10.30
CA ALA A 36 -10.90 1.22 -11.51
C ALA A 36 -10.64 2.75 -11.39
N TYR A 37 -9.45 3.13 -10.91
CA TYR A 37 -9.05 4.53 -10.67
C TYR A 37 -9.26 5.47 -11.87
N GLN A 38 -9.19 4.97 -13.10
CA GLN A 38 -9.38 5.76 -14.31
C GLN A 38 -10.79 6.37 -14.44
N ASP A 39 -11.75 5.80 -13.73
CA ASP A 39 -13.13 6.29 -13.71
C ASP A 39 -13.40 7.21 -12.52
N ASP A 40 -12.46 7.33 -11.58
CA ASP A 40 -12.53 8.30 -10.49
C ASP A 40 -12.15 9.71 -11.02
N PRO A 41 -13.04 10.71 -10.91
CA PRO A 41 -12.73 12.08 -11.28
C PRO A 41 -11.60 12.67 -10.44
N HIS A 42 -11.41 12.23 -9.20
CA HIS A 42 -10.39 12.72 -8.26
C HIS A 42 -9.05 11.98 -8.35
N ALA A 43 -8.98 10.88 -9.11
CA ALA A 43 -7.71 10.20 -9.33
C ALA A 43 -6.67 11.14 -9.93
N ALA A 44 -5.46 11.13 -9.35
CA ALA A 44 -4.29 11.90 -9.77
C ALA A 44 -3.66 11.32 -11.06
N LEU A 45 -4.48 11.06 -12.07
CA LEU A 45 -4.12 10.56 -13.39
C LEU A 45 -4.41 11.66 -14.43
N SER A 46 -3.48 11.86 -15.35
CA SER A 46 -3.68 12.72 -16.51
C SER A 46 -4.74 12.16 -17.45
N PHE A 47 -5.30 13.01 -18.33
CA PHE A 47 -6.29 12.60 -19.32
C PHE A 47 -5.82 11.43 -20.20
N LEU A 48 -4.55 11.45 -20.63
CA LEU A 48 -3.97 10.41 -21.48
C LEU A 48 -3.84 9.08 -20.71
N GLU A 49 -3.48 9.13 -19.44
CA GLU A 49 -3.42 7.93 -18.58
C GLU A 49 -4.82 7.34 -18.39
N LYS A 50 -5.82 8.17 -18.04
CA LYS A 50 -7.21 7.71 -17.91
C LYS A 50 -7.74 7.10 -19.21
N TRP A 51 -7.44 7.71 -20.36
CA TRP A 51 -7.86 7.19 -21.67
C TRP A 51 -7.19 5.85 -22.00
N ASN A 52 -5.89 5.72 -21.74
CA ASN A 52 -5.15 4.48 -21.96
C ASN A 52 -5.65 3.35 -21.06
N GLU A 53 -5.88 3.62 -19.77
CA GLU A 53 -6.43 2.66 -18.81
C GLU A 53 -7.83 2.20 -19.22
N ARG A 54 -8.71 3.11 -19.64
CA ARG A 54 -10.05 2.74 -20.16
C ARG A 54 -9.97 1.85 -21.39
N LYS A 55 -9.02 2.13 -22.31
CA LYS A 55 -8.81 1.29 -23.48
C LYS A 55 -8.31 -0.11 -23.08
N TRP A 56 -7.44 -0.19 -22.07
CA TRP A 56 -6.99 -1.45 -21.51
C TRP A 56 -8.12 -2.23 -20.85
N PHE A 57 -8.93 -1.59 -20.00
CA PHE A 57 -10.13 -2.17 -19.37
C PHE A 57 -11.09 -2.76 -20.40
N ASN A 58 -11.41 -2.01 -21.45
CA ASN A 58 -12.27 -2.52 -22.54
C ASN A 58 -11.68 -3.73 -23.27
N ARG A 59 -10.35 -3.89 -23.28
CA ARG A 59 -9.67 -5.03 -23.89
C ARG A 59 -9.68 -6.26 -22.98
N ILE A 60 -9.54 -6.08 -21.67
CA ILE A 60 -9.48 -7.20 -20.71
C ILE A 60 -10.85 -7.68 -20.24
N LEU A 61 -11.87 -6.81 -20.26
CA LEU A 61 -13.25 -7.15 -19.89
C LEU A 61 -14.00 -7.74 -21.10
N GLN A 62 -13.43 -8.73 -21.79
CA GLN A 62 -14.18 -9.44 -22.83
C GLN A 62 -15.12 -10.48 -22.18
N PRO A 63 -16.25 -10.85 -22.81
CA PRO A 63 -17.20 -11.81 -22.24
C PRO A 63 -16.61 -13.17 -21.86
N ASP A 64 -15.55 -13.60 -22.54
CA ASP A 64 -14.83 -14.85 -22.30
C ASP A 64 -13.64 -14.71 -21.34
N ALA A 65 -13.28 -13.48 -20.97
CA ALA A 65 -12.16 -13.21 -20.08
C ALA A 65 -12.52 -13.55 -18.63
N LYS A 66 -11.59 -14.22 -17.93
CA LYS A 66 -11.65 -14.40 -16.48
C LYS A 66 -11.02 -13.19 -15.82
N VAL A 67 -11.78 -12.49 -15.00
CA VAL A 67 -11.33 -11.25 -14.36
C VAL A 67 -11.46 -11.40 -12.85
N VAL A 68 -10.35 -11.32 -12.15
CA VAL A 68 -10.25 -11.48 -10.70
C VAL A 68 -10.06 -10.12 -10.04
N MET A 69 -10.82 -9.87 -8.98
CA MET A 69 -10.83 -8.62 -8.22
C MET A 69 -10.70 -8.91 -6.73
N PHE A 70 -10.31 -7.91 -5.93
CA PHE A 70 -10.12 -8.08 -4.49
C PHE A 70 -11.29 -7.64 -3.63
N SER A 71 -12.24 -6.91 -4.22
CA SER A 71 -13.38 -6.36 -3.49
C SER A 71 -14.66 -6.42 -4.33
N GLU A 72 -15.80 -6.55 -3.66
CA GLU A 72 -17.12 -6.39 -4.29
C GLU A 72 -17.34 -4.96 -4.77
N HIS A 73 -16.71 -3.97 -4.14
CA HIS A 73 -16.79 -2.57 -4.59
C HIS A 73 -16.30 -2.39 -6.03
N THR A 74 -15.12 -2.95 -6.33
CA THR A 74 -14.56 -2.94 -7.69
C THR A 74 -15.46 -3.74 -8.65
N ALA A 75 -15.99 -4.87 -8.19
CA ALA A 75 -16.90 -5.69 -8.99
C ALA A 75 -18.17 -4.93 -9.38
N ASP A 76 -18.81 -4.25 -8.43
CA ASP A 76 -20.01 -3.44 -8.65
C ASP A 76 -19.73 -2.25 -9.57
N HIS A 77 -18.58 -1.59 -9.39
CA HIS A 77 -18.15 -0.50 -10.28
C HIS A 77 -18.01 -0.99 -11.73
N ILE A 78 -17.37 -2.15 -11.94
CA ILE A 78 -17.21 -2.73 -13.27
C ILE A 78 -18.57 -3.13 -13.85
N ARG A 79 -19.42 -3.81 -13.08
CA ARG A 79 -20.78 -4.21 -13.51
C ARG A 79 -21.61 -3.00 -13.96
N LYS A 80 -21.47 -1.87 -13.26
CA LYS A 80 -22.19 -0.62 -13.55
C LYS A 80 -21.65 0.10 -14.79
N ASN A 81 -20.34 0.23 -14.92
CA ASN A 81 -19.73 1.10 -15.94
C ASN A 81 -19.35 0.36 -17.23
N TYR A 82 -19.24 -0.97 -17.19
CA TYR A 82 -18.89 -1.83 -18.33
C TYR A 82 -19.93 -2.96 -18.53
N PRO A 83 -21.23 -2.65 -18.70
CA PRO A 83 -22.31 -3.64 -18.68
C PRO A 83 -22.33 -4.59 -19.89
N LYS A 84 -21.67 -4.24 -21.00
CA LYS A 84 -21.61 -5.08 -22.22
C LYS A 84 -20.41 -6.04 -22.21
N GLN A 85 -19.66 -6.03 -21.11
CA GLN A 85 -18.32 -6.59 -20.96
C GLN A 85 -18.24 -7.52 -19.74
N MET A 86 -19.37 -8.14 -19.37
CA MET A 86 -19.44 -9.06 -18.24
C MET A 86 -18.73 -10.37 -18.58
N GLY A 87 -17.39 -10.32 -18.55
CA GLY A 87 -16.56 -11.51 -18.39
C GLY A 87 -16.91 -12.25 -17.10
N ASN A 88 -16.25 -13.39 -16.89
CA ASN A 88 -16.40 -14.14 -15.65
C ASN A 88 -15.70 -13.38 -14.51
N LEU A 89 -16.46 -12.49 -13.85
CA LEU A 89 -16.00 -11.68 -12.72
C LEU A 89 -15.95 -12.53 -11.44
N ARG A 90 -14.77 -12.66 -10.86
CA ARG A 90 -14.55 -13.37 -9.60
C ARG A 90 -13.95 -12.46 -8.56
N VAL A 91 -14.59 -12.35 -7.40
CA VAL A 91 -13.99 -11.68 -6.24
C VAL A 91 -13.19 -12.71 -5.46
N GLN A 92 -11.92 -12.39 -5.24
CA GLN A 92 -10.99 -13.16 -4.45
C GLN A 92 -10.36 -12.27 -3.39
N HIS A 93 -10.69 -12.54 -2.14
CA HIS A 93 -10.06 -11.82 -1.03
C HIS A 93 -8.60 -12.26 -0.85
N PRO A 94 -7.68 -11.32 -0.60
CA PRO A 94 -6.31 -11.65 -0.28
C PRO A 94 -6.27 -12.49 1.00
N LYS A 95 -5.45 -13.55 1.00
CA LYS A 95 -5.19 -14.34 2.21
C LYS A 95 -4.13 -13.63 3.04
N VAL A 96 -4.37 -13.53 4.34
CA VAL A 96 -3.39 -13.02 5.30
C VAL A 96 -2.58 -14.22 5.80
N ASP A 97 -1.26 -14.07 5.85
CA ASP A 97 -0.35 -15.10 6.39
C ASP A 97 -0.65 -15.33 7.89
N GLU A 98 -0.56 -16.58 8.35
CA GLU A 98 -0.80 -16.94 9.74
C GLU A 98 0.20 -16.31 10.71
N ALA A 99 1.39 -15.90 10.21
CA ALA A 99 2.36 -15.15 10.98
C ALA A 99 1.81 -13.82 11.54
N TYR A 100 0.79 -13.23 10.90
CA TYR A 100 0.15 -12.00 11.39
C TYR A 100 -0.86 -12.30 12.49
N HIS A 101 -0.36 -12.51 13.71
CA HIS A 101 -1.18 -12.72 14.90
C HIS A 101 -0.69 -11.85 16.07
N PRO A 102 -1.54 -11.61 17.09
CA PRO A 102 -1.10 -10.97 18.33
C PRO A 102 0.01 -11.79 19.00
N ILE A 103 1.05 -11.10 19.47
CA ILE A 103 2.11 -11.67 20.30
C ILE A 103 1.92 -11.25 21.77
N ASP A 104 2.56 -11.95 22.70
CA ASP A 104 2.54 -11.62 24.12
C ASP A 104 3.30 -10.31 24.42
N ASP A 105 3.07 -9.74 25.60
CA ASP A 105 3.60 -8.42 25.94
C ASP A 105 5.14 -8.41 26.13
N ASP A 106 5.74 -9.51 26.62
CA ASP A 106 7.19 -9.62 26.73
C ASP A 106 7.85 -9.60 25.34
N ALA A 107 7.26 -10.31 24.38
CA ALA A 107 7.69 -10.28 22.98
C ALA A 107 7.54 -8.87 22.37
N LYS A 108 6.44 -8.15 22.64
CA LYS A 108 6.30 -6.75 22.19
C LYS A 108 7.38 -5.85 22.77
N ASP A 109 7.72 -6.03 24.03
CA ASP A 109 8.74 -5.22 24.69
C ASP A 109 10.13 -5.49 24.13
N ILE A 110 10.45 -6.73 23.75
CA ILE A 110 11.69 -7.06 23.02
C ILE A 110 11.73 -6.33 21.67
N VAL A 111 10.64 -6.36 20.90
CA VAL A 111 10.56 -5.67 19.60
C VAL A 111 10.74 -4.15 19.77
N ARG A 112 10.06 -3.55 20.75
CA ARG A 112 10.17 -2.12 21.06
C ARG A 112 11.57 -1.75 21.55
N TYR A 113 12.18 -2.56 22.40
CA TYR A 113 13.55 -2.30 22.87
C TYR A 113 14.53 -2.26 21.69
N ASN A 114 14.45 -3.25 20.81
CA ASN A 114 15.33 -3.35 19.65
C ASN A 114 15.11 -2.24 18.62
N LEU A 115 13.86 -1.78 18.44
CA LEU A 115 13.52 -0.81 17.41
C LEU A 115 13.61 0.64 17.88
N THR A 116 13.08 0.91 19.06
CA THR A 116 12.77 2.26 19.55
C THR A 116 13.35 2.54 20.94
N ASN A 117 14.23 1.67 21.44
CA ASN A 117 14.80 1.73 22.79
C ASN A 117 13.72 1.69 23.89
N GLY A 118 12.67 0.89 23.66
CA GLY A 118 11.58 0.63 24.60
C GLY A 118 10.36 1.52 24.41
N GLU A 119 10.44 2.52 23.53
CA GLU A 119 9.36 3.47 23.33
C GLU A 119 8.24 2.91 22.46
N ALA A 120 6.98 3.17 22.80
CA ALA A 120 5.86 2.82 21.93
C ALA A 120 5.95 3.58 20.59
N TYR A 121 5.45 2.99 19.51
CA TYR A 121 5.57 3.58 18.17
C TYR A 121 4.31 3.43 17.33
N PHE A 122 4.08 4.44 16.50
CA PHE A 122 3.22 4.33 15.33
C PHE A 122 3.99 3.74 14.18
N LEU A 123 3.36 2.88 13.39
CA LEU A 123 3.96 2.23 12.24
C LEU A 123 3.27 2.68 10.95
N TYR A 124 4.05 3.16 9.99
CA TYR A 124 3.64 3.21 8.59
C TYR A 124 4.36 2.09 7.85
N ARG A 125 3.60 1.25 7.13
CA ARG A 125 4.15 0.19 6.29
C ARG A 125 3.71 0.40 4.85
N GLY A 126 4.66 0.73 3.98
CA GLY A 126 4.39 1.01 2.58
C GLY A 126 5.55 1.72 1.87
N PRO A 127 5.45 1.93 0.55
CA PRO A 127 6.50 2.60 -0.21
C PRO A 127 6.62 4.08 0.17
N ILE A 128 7.84 4.54 0.41
CA ILE A 128 8.14 5.96 0.60
C ILE A 128 8.09 6.64 -0.78
N HIS A 129 6.92 7.23 -1.07
CA HIS A 129 6.59 7.86 -2.34
C HIS A 129 5.63 9.05 -2.12
N PRO A 130 5.64 10.10 -2.96
CA PRO A 130 4.72 11.24 -2.84
C PRO A 130 3.22 10.88 -2.79
N ALA A 131 2.81 9.79 -3.46
CA ALA A 131 1.42 9.33 -3.46
C ALA A 131 0.97 8.75 -2.10
N ALA A 132 1.90 8.37 -1.23
CA ALA A 132 1.59 7.84 0.10
C ALA A 132 1.30 8.95 1.13
N SER A 133 1.13 10.21 0.71
CA SER A 133 0.70 11.33 1.58
C SER A 133 1.50 11.48 2.88
N LEU A 134 2.78 11.08 2.90
CA LEU A 134 3.60 11.04 4.12
C LEU A 134 3.86 12.43 4.73
N THR A 135 3.81 13.49 3.94
CA THR A 135 3.86 14.87 4.45
C THR A 135 2.68 15.18 5.36
N THR A 136 1.49 14.66 5.04
CA THR A 136 0.29 14.79 5.89
C THR A 136 0.46 13.99 7.18
N LEU A 137 1.04 12.80 7.09
CA LEU A 137 1.41 11.99 8.25
C LEU A 137 2.36 12.74 9.20
N LEU A 138 3.43 13.36 8.67
CA LEU A 138 4.37 14.14 9.49
C LEU A 138 3.71 15.37 10.14
N LYS A 139 2.76 16.02 9.45
CA LYS A 139 1.96 17.11 10.02
C LYS A 139 1.10 16.61 11.19
N GLY A 140 0.40 15.50 11.01
CA GLY A 140 -0.38 14.84 12.06
C GLY A 140 0.47 14.45 13.27
N PHE A 141 1.63 13.84 13.02
CA PHE A 141 2.59 13.48 14.06
C PHE A 141 3.10 14.72 14.81
N SER A 142 3.29 15.85 14.13
CA SER A 142 3.70 17.11 14.78
C SER A 142 2.66 17.62 15.76
N ILE A 143 1.38 17.52 15.39
CA ILE A 143 0.25 17.91 16.24
C ILE A 143 0.18 16.97 17.45
N PHE A 144 0.32 15.67 17.23
CA PHE A 144 0.36 14.66 18.29
C PHE A 144 1.49 14.97 19.30
N LYS A 145 2.73 15.16 18.85
CA LYS A 145 3.87 15.47 19.72
C LYS A 145 3.67 16.76 20.49
N LYS A 146 3.14 17.80 19.85
CA LYS A 146 2.85 19.10 20.50
C LYS A 146 1.77 18.99 21.57
N LYS A 147 0.70 18.22 21.32
CA LYS A 147 -0.45 18.12 22.23
C LYS A 147 -0.21 17.15 23.39
N MET A 148 0.45 16.02 23.12
CA MET A 148 0.58 14.94 24.09
C MET A 148 1.90 14.99 24.88
N GLY A 149 2.94 15.65 24.36
CA GLY A 149 4.28 15.64 24.99
C GLY A 149 4.91 14.23 25.07
N SER A 150 4.38 13.28 24.30
CA SER A 150 4.79 11.87 24.34
C SER A 150 6.18 11.65 23.74
N ASN A 151 6.91 10.67 24.26
CA ASN A 151 8.18 10.13 23.75
C ASN A 151 8.00 9.09 22.61
N MET A 152 6.75 8.76 22.26
CA MET A 152 6.44 7.83 21.18
C MET A 152 7.12 8.20 19.87
N LYS A 153 7.52 7.16 19.14
CA LYS A 153 8.20 7.24 17.85
C LYS A 153 7.23 7.04 16.68
N LEU A 154 7.66 7.47 15.50
CA LEU A 154 7.01 7.13 14.24
C LEU A 154 7.99 6.35 13.36
N VAL A 155 7.63 5.11 13.06
CA VAL A 155 8.42 4.20 12.25
C VAL A 155 7.85 4.19 10.84
N LEU A 156 8.66 4.57 9.84
CA LEU A 156 8.34 4.51 8.42
C LEU A 156 9.08 3.32 7.78
N CYS A 157 8.34 2.30 7.38
CA CYS A 157 8.89 1.04 6.88
C CYS A 157 8.51 0.78 5.41
N GLY A 158 9.49 0.75 4.52
CA GLY A 158 9.33 0.26 3.15
C GLY A 158 10.27 0.86 2.11
N PRO A 159 10.18 0.38 0.87
CA PRO A 159 11.11 0.74 -0.19
C PRO A 159 11.01 2.25 -0.50
N VAL A 160 12.16 2.86 -0.79
CA VAL A 160 12.24 4.28 -1.16
C VAL A 160 12.24 4.40 -2.67
N SER A 161 11.22 5.05 -3.21
CA SER A 161 11.16 5.39 -4.64
C SER A 161 12.13 6.53 -4.99
N LYS A 162 12.52 6.65 -6.27
CA LYS A 162 13.33 7.80 -6.74
C LYS A 162 12.68 9.15 -6.40
N LYS A 163 11.36 9.25 -6.52
CA LYS A 163 10.58 10.45 -6.15
C LYS A 163 10.49 10.65 -4.64
N GLY A 164 10.59 9.58 -3.86
CA GLY A 164 10.61 9.60 -2.39
C GLY A 164 11.87 10.19 -1.79
N LEU A 165 12.97 10.32 -2.54
CA LEU A 165 14.20 10.96 -2.06
C LEU A 165 13.98 12.40 -1.63
N ALA A 166 13.15 13.16 -2.35
CA ALA A 166 12.80 14.53 -1.98
C ALA A 166 12.06 14.59 -0.64
N PHE A 167 11.22 13.59 -0.33
CA PHE A 167 10.57 13.48 0.96
C PHE A 167 11.61 13.24 2.07
N LEU A 168 12.56 12.32 1.86
CA LEU A 168 13.64 12.06 2.83
C LEU A 168 14.49 13.32 3.09
N SER A 169 14.84 14.10 2.06
CA SER A 169 15.55 15.36 2.25
C SER A 169 14.74 16.37 3.08
N SER A 170 13.41 16.37 2.95
CA SER A 170 12.57 17.28 3.75
C SER A 170 12.54 16.93 5.25
N ILE A 171 12.81 15.67 5.60
CA ILE A 171 12.89 15.20 6.99
C ILE A 171 14.06 15.84 7.74
N GLU A 172 15.15 16.23 7.08
CA GLU A 172 16.30 16.87 7.74
C GLU A 172 15.88 18.16 8.47
N THR A 173 14.91 18.88 7.92
CA THR A 173 14.35 20.11 8.48
C THR A 173 13.15 19.87 9.42
N TYR A 174 12.71 18.62 9.57
CA TYR A 174 11.55 18.29 10.37
C TYR A 174 11.84 18.41 11.87
N LYS A 175 10.94 19.10 12.59
CA LYS A 175 11.12 19.42 14.02
C LYS A 175 11.31 18.19 14.90
N TYR A 176 10.58 17.10 14.64
CA TYR A 176 10.61 15.86 15.43
C TYR A 176 11.38 14.75 14.72
N ARG A 177 12.39 15.08 13.90
CA ARG A 177 13.16 14.10 13.12
C ARG A 177 13.82 13.02 13.99
N ASP A 178 14.23 13.36 15.21
CA ASP A 178 14.86 12.41 16.14
C ASP A 178 13.87 11.40 16.75
N ASP A 179 12.57 11.62 16.51
CA ASP A 179 11.50 10.68 16.84
C ASP A 179 11.02 9.86 15.62
N LEU A 180 11.65 10.05 14.46
CA LEU A 180 11.39 9.27 13.26
C LEU A 180 12.42 8.15 13.11
N ILE A 181 11.95 6.96 12.74
CA ILE A 181 12.80 5.83 12.39
C ILE A 181 12.42 5.38 10.99
N ILE A 182 13.38 5.34 10.08
CA ILE A 182 13.14 4.96 8.68
C ILE A 182 13.86 3.65 8.41
N ARG A 183 13.11 2.63 7.94
CA ARG A 183 13.65 1.32 7.58
C ARG A 183 13.18 0.94 6.19
N GLN A 184 14.12 0.63 5.29
CA GLN A 184 13.75 0.22 3.94
C GLN A 184 13.33 -1.25 3.87
N HIS A 185 13.94 -2.09 4.71
CA HIS A 185 13.70 -3.51 4.79
C HIS A 185 13.51 -3.95 6.24
N VAL A 186 12.62 -4.91 6.45
CA VAL A 186 12.30 -5.48 7.77
C VAL A 186 12.24 -6.99 7.60
N ALA A 187 13.04 -7.72 8.37
CA ALA A 187 13.10 -9.18 8.30
C ALA A 187 11.87 -9.85 8.95
N ASN A 188 11.35 -9.26 10.03
CA ASN A 188 10.22 -9.80 10.77
C ASN A 188 9.07 -8.78 10.82
N GLU A 189 8.34 -8.69 9.72
CA GLU A 189 7.26 -7.70 9.53
C GLU A 189 6.06 -7.95 10.44
N ALA A 190 5.70 -9.21 10.67
CA ALA A 190 4.55 -9.56 11.50
C ALA A 190 4.75 -9.12 12.97
N GLU A 191 5.92 -9.39 13.55
CA GLU A 191 6.26 -8.93 14.91
C GLU A 191 6.28 -7.40 15.01
N LEU A 192 6.82 -6.73 13.98
CA LEU A 192 6.83 -5.27 13.92
C LEU A 192 5.42 -4.68 13.95
N ILE A 193 4.47 -5.29 13.24
CA ILE A 193 3.06 -4.88 13.24
C ILE A 193 2.41 -5.22 14.59
N ALA A 194 2.66 -6.41 15.12
CA ALA A 194 2.06 -6.87 16.38
C ALA A 194 2.50 -6.06 17.62
N ALA A 195 3.72 -5.53 17.61
CA ALA A 195 4.26 -4.70 18.69
C ALA A 195 3.95 -3.19 18.56
N ALA A 196 3.49 -2.75 17.37
CA ALA A 196 3.14 -1.36 17.11
C ALA A 196 1.97 -0.92 18.00
N TYR A 197 1.97 0.36 18.40
CA TYR A 197 0.82 0.95 19.08
C TYR A 197 -0.37 1.09 18.14
N ALA A 198 -0.09 1.52 16.90
CA ALA A 198 -1.07 1.51 15.82
C ALA A 198 -0.36 1.52 14.46
N LEU A 199 -0.97 0.86 13.48
CA LEU A 199 -0.64 1.00 12.08
C LEU A 199 -1.35 2.25 11.53
N ILE A 200 -0.60 3.16 10.90
CA ILE A 200 -1.11 4.36 10.27
C ILE A 200 -0.96 4.25 8.77
N HIS A 201 -2.09 4.30 8.07
CA HIS A 201 -2.15 4.39 6.62
C HIS A 201 -2.74 5.76 6.22
N PRO A 202 -1.91 6.74 5.83
CA PRO A 202 -2.40 8.02 5.34
C PRO A 202 -3.04 7.85 3.96
N CYS A 203 -4.36 8.03 3.89
CA CYS A 203 -5.12 8.16 2.66
C CYS A 203 -5.03 9.57 2.08
#